data_AF-A0A9D7R5Q4-F1
#
_entry.id   AF-A0A9D7R5Q4-F1
#
_cell.length_a   1.000
_cell.length_b   1.000
_cell.length_c   1.000
_cell.angle_alpha   90.00
_cell.angle_beta   90.00
_cell.angle_gamma   90.00
#
_symmetry.space_group_name_H-M   'P 1'
#
loop_
_entity.id
_entity.type
_entity.pdbx_description
1 polymer ?
#
loop_
_entity_poly.entity_id
_entity_poly.type
_entity_poly.pdbx_seq_one_letter_code
_entity_poly.pdbx_strand_id
1 'polypeptide(L)'
;MNFSFASSFLQAFGNNLIQIDNSPIRFGIFGGDTNQDGTVDATDVSAIDNDAANFAGGYVATDLTGDEFVDATDFAIADNNAANFVSVARP
;
A
#
# COMPACT_ATOMS: atom_id res chain seq x y z
N MET A 1 -18.53 -9.35 20.03
CA MET A 1 -17.89 -8.31 19.21
C MET A 1 -17.31 -9.01 18.00
N ASN A 2 -17.72 -8.65 16.79
CA ASN A 2 -17.23 -9.27 15.57
C ASN A 2 -16.64 -8.14 14.72
N PHE A 3 -15.31 -8.15 14.56
CA PHE A 3 -14.56 -7.16 13.79
C PHE A 3 -14.28 -7.73 12.40
N SER A 4 -14.47 -6.91 11.36
CA SER A 4 -14.26 -7.27 9.97
C SER A 4 -13.91 -6.04 9.12
N PHE A 5 -12.73 -6.09 8.50
CA PHE A 5 -12.26 -5.13 7.49
C PHE A 5 -13.17 -5.04 6.26
N ALA A 6 -14.06 -6.01 6.03
CA ALA A 6 -14.93 -6.05 4.85
C ALA A 6 -16.26 -5.30 5.03
N SER A 7 -16.61 -4.90 6.25
CA SER A 7 -17.97 -4.42 6.56
C SER A 7 -18.12 -2.90 6.62
N SER A 8 -17.09 -2.17 7.03
CA SER A 8 -17.06 -0.71 7.05
C SER A 8 -15.63 -0.19 7.27
N PHE A 9 -15.29 0.94 6.66
CA PHE A 9 -14.02 1.64 6.91
C PHE A 9 -13.88 2.10 8.37
N LEU A 10 -14.99 2.33 9.07
CA LEU A 10 -15.05 2.79 10.48
C LEU A 10 -14.56 1.74 11.48
N GLN A 11 -14.38 0.49 11.05
CA GLN A 11 -13.90 -0.55 11.95
C GLN A 11 -12.38 -0.45 12.18
N ALA A 12 -11.62 0.05 11.21
CA ALA A 12 -10.20 0.26 11.39
C ALA A 12 -9.91 1.48 12.27
N PHE A 13 -8.83 1.38 13.06
CA PHE A 13 -8.35 2.51 13.83
C PHE A 13 -8.08 3.71 12.92
N GLY A 14 -8.53 4.90 13.34
CA GLY A 14 -8.33 6.13 12.58
C GLY A 14 -9.07 6.20 11.24
N ASN A 15 -10.04 5.32 10.98
CA ASN A 15 -10.74 5.21 9.69
C ASN A 15 -9.78 4.96 8.51
N ASN A 16 -8.68 4.23 8.76
CA ASN A 16 -7.58 4.05 7.81
C ASN A 16 -7.84 2.95 6.76
N LEU A 17 -9.02 2.98 6.15
CA LEU A 17 -9.43 2.11 5.05
C LEU A 17 -10.15 2.94 4.00
N ILE A 18 -10.00 2.58 2.73
CA ILE A 18 -10.71 3.22 1.63
C ILE A 18 -11.67 2.23 0.98
N GLN A 19 -12.90 2.66 0.68
CA GLN A 19 -13.81 1.82 -0.09
C GLN A 19 -13.39 1.80 -1.56
N ILE A 20 -13.06 0.60 -2.06
CA ILE A 20 -12.56 0.40 -3.43
C ILE A 20 -13.59 -0.21 -4.37
N ASP A 21 -14.66 -0.79 -3.83
CA ASP A 21 -15.76 -1.36 -4.59
C ASP A 21 -17.10 -1.15 -3.85
N ASN A 22 -18.18 -1.00 -4.61
CA ASN A 22 -19.53 -0.84 -4.10
C ASN A 22 -20.33 -2.15 -4.16
N SER A 23 -19.95 -3.14 -4.98
CA SER A 23 -20.72 -4.37 -5.16
C SER A 23 -19.88 -5.56 -5.66
N PRO A 24 -19.40 -6.46 -4.76
CA PRO A 24 -19.60 -6.41 -3.30
C PRO A 24 -18.81 -5.25 -2.69
N ILE A 25 -19.28 -4.73 -1.54
CA ILE A 25 -18.53 -3.72 -0.80
C ILE A 25 -17.15 -4.29 -0.45
N ARG A 26 -16.10 -3.59 -0.85
CA ARG A 26 -14.71 -3.93 -0.51
C ARG A 26 -13.97 -2.70 -0.01
N PHE A 27 -13.10 -2.92 0.96
CA PHE A 27 -12.20 -1.92 1.49
C PHE A 27 -10.76 -2.32 1.21
N GLY A 28 -9.96 -1.36 0.75
CA GLY A 28 -8.52 -1.48 0.56
C GLY A 28 -7.75 -0.95 1.75
N ILE A 29 -6.61 -1.57 2.01
CA ILE A 29 -5.57 -1.07 2.92
C ILE A 29 -4.51 -0.38 2.04
N PHE A 30 -3.99 0.76 2.49
CA PHE A 30 -2.92 1.44 1.78
C PHE A 30 -1.62 0.63 1.85
N GLY A 31 -0.95 0.47 0.71
CA GLY A 31 0.37 -0.14 0.59
C GLY A 31 1.45 0.89 0.23
N GLY A 32 2.68 0.42 0.06
CA GLY A 32 3.80 1.26 -0.39
C GLY A 32 4.78 1.70 0.69
N ASP A 33 4.54 1.39 1.97
CA ASP A 33 5.53 1.53 3.06
C ASP A 33 6.43 0.29 3.04
N THR A 34 7.41 0.31 2.13
CA THR A 34 8.33 -0.80 1.86
C THR A 34 9.42 -0.92 2.92
N ASN A 35 9.80 0.21 3.53
CA ASN A 35 10.84 0.28 4.54
C ASN A 35 10.30 0.08 5.98
N GLN A 36 8.98 0.06 6.15
CA GLN A 36 8.23 -0.12 7.40
C GLN A 36 8.45 0.98 8.45
N ASP A 37 8.69 2.22 8.02
CA ASP A 37 8.87 3.35 8.93
C ASP A 37 7.54 3.98 9.39
N GLY A 38 6.43 3.56 8.79
CA GLY A 38 5.08 4.02 9.12
C GLY A 38 4.57 5.16 8.26
N THR A 39 5.32 5.60 7.25
CA THR A 39 4.89 6.60 6.26
C THR A 39 5.21 6.08 4.88
N VAL A 40 4.35 6.35 3.89
CA VAL A 40 4.72 6.15 2.49
C VAL A 40 5.38 7.43 2.02
N ASP A 41 6.66 7.38 1.68
CA ASP A 41 7.40 8.57 1.26
C ASP A 41 8.41 8.33 0.12
N ALA A 42 9.23 9.35 -0.15
CA ALA A 42 10.20 9.30 -1.24
C ALA A 42 11.25 8.19 -1.09
N THR A 43 11.50 7.72 0.14
CA THR A 43 12.44 6.63 0.40
C THR A 43 11.88 5.28 -0.02
N ASP A 44 10.57 5.06 0.11
CA ASP A 44 9.91 3.86 -0.42
C ASP A 44 9.88 3.86 -1.94
N VAL A 45 9.49 5.00 -2.52
CA VAL A 45 9.49 5.19 -3.98
C VAL A 45 10.88 4.94 -4.56
N SER A 46 11.93 5.41 -3.86
CA SER A 46 13.32 5.16 -4.26
C SER A 46 13.72 3.69 -4.13
N ALA A 47 13.21 2.94 -3.14
CA ALA A 47 13.48 1.52 -3.01
C ALA A 47 12.91 0.73 -4.19
N ILE A 48 11.67 1.04 -4.59
CA ILE A 48 10.98 0.43 -5.73
C ILE A 48 11.71 0.78 -7.04
N ASP A 49 12.07 2.05 -7.26
CA ASP A 49 12.78 2.47 -8.48
C ASP A 49 14.14 1.77 -8.63
N ASN A 50 14.88 1.61 -7.53
CA ASN A 50 16.15 0.88 -7.53
C ASN A 50 15.95 -0.60 -7.88
N ASP A 51 14.94 -1.26 -7.32
CA ASP A 51 14.66 -2.67 -7.58
C ASP A 51 14.13 -2.89 -9.00
N ALA A 52 13.29 -1.98 -9.51
CA ALA A 52 12.86 -1.98 -10.91
C ALA A 52 14.04 -1.83 -11.88
N ALA A 53 14.97 -0.92 -11.59
CA ALA A 53 16.19 -0.74 -12.40
C ALA A 53 17.11 -1.98 -12.39
N ASN A 54 17.04 -2.79 -11.34
CA ASN A 54 17.77 -4.05 -11.22
C ASN A 54 16.99 -5.27 -11.75
N PHE A 55 15.79 -5.08 -12.29
CA PHE A 55 14.88 -6.16 -12.71
C PHE A 55 14.62 -7.17 -11.58
N ALA A 56 14.46 -6.67 -10.36
CA ALA A 56 14.09 -7.49 -9.22
C ALA A 56 12.71 -8.14 -9.45
N GLY A 57 12.53 -9.34 -8.92
CA GLY A 57 11.29 -10.09 -9.06
C GLY A 57 11.16 -11.19 -8.02
N GLY A 58 10.02 -11.89 -8.07
CA GLY A 58 9.58 -12.80 -7.03
C GLY A 58 9.00 -12.05 -5.83
N TYR A 59 8.97 -12.72 -4.67
CA TYR A 59 8.37 -12.18 -3.46
C TYR A 59 9.33 -11.22 -2.74
N VAL A 60 9.35 -9.96 -3.16
CA VAL A 60 10.11 -8.87 -2.56
C VAL A 60 9.16 -7.78 -2.06
N ALA A 61 9.58 -6.99 -1.06
CA ALA A 61 8.72 -5.98 -0.44
C ALA A 61 8.34 -4.83 -1.39
N THR A 62 9.11 -4.65 -2.46
CA THR A 62 8.94 -3.64 -3.51
C THR A 62 7.98 -4.07 -4.62
N ASP A 63 7.58 -5.35 -4.67
CA ASP A 63 6.47 -5.85 -5.52
C ASP A 63 5.14 -5.63 -4.78
N LEU A 64 4.51 -4.50 -5.08
CA LEU A 64 3.27 -4.05 -4.46
C LEU A 64 2.03 -4.61 -5.17
N THR A 65 2.15 -4.94 -6.45
CA THR A 65 1.06 -5.56 -7.22
C THR A 65 0.94 -7.06 -6.96
N GLY A 66 2.03 -7.69 -6.53
CA GLY A 66 2.15 -9.12 -6.31
C GLY A 66 2.20 -9.93 -7.61
N ASP A 67 2.68 -9.31 -8.70
CA ASP A 67 2.75 -9.95 -10.02
C ASP A 67 4.11 -10.59 -10.33
N GLU A 68 4.99 -10.66 -9.31
CA GLU A 68 6.34 -11.21 -9.33
C GLU A 68 7.38 -10.33 -10.06
N PHE A 69 7.05 -9.10 -10.45
CA PHE A 69 7.98 -8.15 -11.06
C PHE A 69 7.93 -6.80 -10.37
N VAL A 70 9.10 -6.23 -10.06
CA VAL A 70 9.15 -4.83 -9.60
C VAL A 70 9.21 -3.91 -10.80
N ASP A 71 8.18 -3.10 -11.02
CA ASP A 71 8.11 -2.20 -12.17
C ASP A 71 7.38 -0.87 -11.89
N ALA A 72 7.07 -0.13 -12.97
CA ALA A 72 6.43 1.18 -12.88
C ALA A 72 5.02 1.14 -12.28
N THR A 73 4.36 -0.01 -12.24
CA THR A 73 3.04 -0.18 -11.64
C THR A 73 3.12 -0.20 -10.11
N ASP A 74 4.16 -0.79 -9.53
CA ASP A 74 4.46 -0.69 -8.10
C ASP A 74 4.81 0.75 -7.72
N PHE A 75 5.66 1.39 -8.54
CA PHE A 75 6.03 2.80 -8.34
C PHE A 75 4.78 3.68 -8.28
N ALA A 76 3.83 3.50 -9.19
CA ALA A 76 2.61 4.29 -9.23
C ALA A 76 1.76 4.13 -7.95
N ILE A 77 1.79 2.96 -7.29
CA ILE A 77 1.09 2.75 -6.01
C ILE A 77 1.75 3.58 -4.90
N ALA A 78 3.07 3.45 -4.75
CA ALA A 78 3.81 4.17 -3.71
C ALA A 78 3.78 5.69 -3.93
N ASP A 79 3.98 6.18 -5.16
CA ASP A 79 3.98 7.59 -5.49
C ASP A 79 2.62 8.25 -5.20
N ASN A 80 1.52 7.60 -5.58
CA ASN A 80 0.18 8.09 -5.27
C ASN A 80 -0.09 8.16 -3.77
N ASN A 81 0.38 7.17 -2.99
CA ASN A 81 0.18 7.15 -1.55
C ASN A 81 1.08 8.16 -0.82
N ALA A 82 2.31 8.36 -1.31
CA ALA A 82 3.21 9.42 -0.83
C ALA A 82 2.64 10.81 -1.10
N ALA A 83 2.10 11.05 -2.30
CA ALA A 83 1.45 12.32 -2.65
C ALA A 83 0.20 12.60 -1.78
N ASN A 84 -0.45 11.57 -1.26
CA ASN A 84 -1.59 11.67 -0.35
C ASN A 84 -1.18 11.67 1.14
N PHE A 85 0.11 11.69 1.47
CA PHE A 85 0.63 11.66 2.84
C PHE A 85 0.10 10.48 3.66
N VAL A 86 -0.02 9.30 3.02
CA VAL A 86 -0.45 8.08 3.70
C VAL A 86 0.55 7.73 4.80
N SER A 87 0.02 7.50 6.00
CA SER A 87 0.79 7.09 7.17
C SER A 87 -0.03 6.15 8.06
N VAL A 88 0.66 5.42 8.92
CA VAL A 88 0.05 4.46 9.82
C VAL A 88 -0.78 5.15 10.91
N ALA A 89 -2.04 4.75 11.04
CA ALA A 89 -2.86 5.08 12.19
C ALA A 89 -2.75 3.96 13.24
N ARG A 90 -2.23 4.29 14.43
CA ARG A 90 -2.07 3.35 15.56
C ARG A 90 -2.61 3.95 16.87
N PRO A 91 -3.10 3.13 17.82
CA PRO A 91 -3.61 3.57 19.12
C PRO A 91 -2.67 4.45 19.94
#